data_AF-J9ER61-F1
#
_entry.id   AF-J9ER61-F1
#
_cell.length_a   1.000
_cell.length_b   1.000
_cell.length_c   1.000
_cell.angle_alpha   90.00
_cell.angle_beta   90.00
_cell.angle_gamma   90.00
#
_symmetry.space_group_name_H-M   'P 1'
#
loop_
_entity.id
_entity.type
_entity.pdbx_description
1 polymer ?
#
loop_
_entity_poly.entity_id
_entity_poly.type
_entity_poly.pdbx_seq_one_letter_code
_entity_poly.pdbx_strand_id
1 'polypeptide(L)'
;VILRDIPRTYPELEFFKDNGRGQQALFNVIKAYSIHDSEVGYCQGSAFIVGQLLLQMPEEEAFAVFVRLMEAYRLRELFKPAMTELGLCMFQLECLVQEQMPDLCAHFNNMGFDTSMYASSWFLALFTTTLPLELANRIMDIFLAEVITN
;
A
#
# COMPACT_ATOMS: atom_id res chain seq x y z
N VAL A 1 -0.36 6.27 16.41
CA VAL A 1 -1.03 6.14 15.09
C VAL A 1 -1.23 4.68 14.73
N ILE A 2 -0.17 3.87 14.71
CA ILE A 2 -0.19 2.40 14.42
C ILE A 2 -1.40 1.66 15.02
N LEU A 3 -1.63 1.78 16.34
CA LEU A 3 -2.72 1.07 17.05
C LEU A 3 -4.14 1.34 16.50
N ARG A 4 -4.33 2.40 15.72
CA ARG A 4 -5.63 2.71 15.10
C ARG A 4 -5.91 1.89 13.84
N ASP A 5 -4.88 1.43 13.13
CA ASP A 5 -5.05 0.72 11.86
C ASP A 5 -4.97 -0.80 12.00
N ILE A 6 -4.35 -1.30 13.08
CA ILE A 6 -4.34 -2.73 13.43
C ILE A 6 -5.75 -3.35 13.41
N PRO A 7 -6.76 -2.83 14.16
CA PRO A 7 -8.08 -3.46 14.20
C PRO A 7 -8.89 -3.30 12.90
N ARG A 8 -8.40 -2.51 11.94
CA ARG A 8 -9.07 -2.26 10.65
C ARG A 8 -8.46 -3.06 9.51
N THR A 9 -7.33 -3.73 9.76
CA THR A 9 -6.59 -4.48 8.73
C THR A 9 -7.13 -5.91 8.68
N TYR A 10 -7.90 -6.22 7.64
CA TYR A 10 -8.55 -7.53 7.41
C TYR A 10 -9.34 -8.08 8.63
N PRO A 11 -10.22 -7.30 9.26
CA PRO A 11 -10.91 -7.68 10.50
C PRO A 11 -11.81 -8.93 10.34
N GLU A 12 -12.23 -9.23 9.12
CA GLU A 12 -13.02 -10.41 8.79
C GLU A 12 -12.24 -11.72 8.81
N LEU A 13 -10.91 -11.66 8.65
CA LEU A 13 -10.06 -12.84 8.60
C LEU A 13 -9.72 -13.33 9.99
N GLU A 14 -9.91 -14.63 10.22
CA GLU A 14 -9.70 -15.27 11.52
C GLU A 14 -8.31 -15.01 12.11
N PHE A 15 -7.29 -14.91 11.26
CA PHE A 15 -5.92 -14.62 11.68
C PHE A 15 -5.76 -13.25 12.37
N PHE A 16 -6.58 -12.26 11.99
CA PHE A 16 -6.54 -10.89 12.52
C PHE A 16 -7.67 -10.58 13.50
N LYS A 17 -8.49 -11.55 13.90
CA LYS A 17 -9.55 -11.34 14.91
C LYS A 17 -9.00 -11.30 16.33
N ASP A 18 -9.76 -10.62 17.20
CA ASP A 18 -9.73 -10.70 18.67
C ASP A 18 -8.36 -10.54 19.36
N ASN A 19 -7.58 -9.51 18.99
CA ASN A 19 -6.25 -9.24 19.57
C ASN A 19 -5.33 -10.48 19.53
N GLY A 20 -5.55 -11.37 18.56
CA GLY A 20 -4.81 -12.60 18.41
C GLY A 20 -3.39 -12.37 17.89
N ARG A 21 -2.68 -13.48 17.66
CA ARG A 21 -1.30 -13.51 17.17
C ARG A 21 -1.07 -12.67 15.90
N GLY A 22 -2.05 -12.57 15.00
CA GLY A 22 -1.91 -11.81 13.75
C GLY A 22 -1.88 -10.30 13.96
N GLN A 23 -2.71 -9.76 14.86
CA GLN A 23 -2.66 -8.33 15.21
C GLN A 23 -1.36 -7.97 15.91
N GLN A 24 -0.86 -8.87 16.78
CA GLN A 24 0.43 -8.66 17.44
C GLN A 24 1.59 -8.70 16.44
N ALA A 25 1.62 -9.67 15.53
CA ALA A 25 2.64 -9.75 14.49
C ALA A 25 2.60 -8.52 13.57
N LEU A 26 1.40 -8.09 13.17
CA LEU A 26 1.21 -6.86 12.38
C LEU A 26 1.75 -5.63 13.11
N PHE A 27 1.44 -5.50 14.40
CA PHE A 27 1.98 -4.42 15.22
C PHE A 27 3.51 -4.45 15.30
N ASN A 28 4.09 -5.63 15.53
CA ASN A 28 5.54 -5.79 15.66
C ASN A 28 6.27 -5.39 14.38
N VAL A 29 5.84 -5.90 13.22
CA VAL A 29 6.47 -5.61 11.93
C VAL A 29 6.36 -4.12 11.61
N ILE A 30 5.18 -3.53 11.75
CA ILE A 30 4.96 -2.10 11.50
C ILE A 30 5.79 -1.24 12.47
N LYS A 31 5.84 -1.63 13.75
CA LYS A 31 6.61 -0.92 14.77
C LYS A 31 8.11 -1.00 14.48
N ALA A 32 8.62 -2.18 14.14
CA ALA A 32 10.02 -2.39 13.77
C ALA A 32 10.38 -1.54 12.55
N TYR A 33 9.55 -1.56 11.50
CA TYR A 33 9.79 -0.76 10.30
C TYR A 33 9.81 0.75 10.60
N SER A 34 8.88 1.23 11.43
CA SER A 34 8.85 2.66 11.81
C SER A 34 10.09 3.15 12.55
N ILE A 35 10.88 2.24 13.12
CA ILE A 35 12.16 2.53 13.77
C ILE A 35 13.31 2.39 12.76
N HIS A 36 13.24 1.38 11.89
CA HIS A 36 14.21 1.11 10.82
C HIS A 36 14.31 2.29 9.85
N ASP A 37 13.17 2.79 9.35
CA ASP A 37 13.09 3.95 8.48
C ASP A 37 12.40 5.11 9.20
N SER A 38 13.17 5.91 9.94
CA SER A 38 12.64 7.04 10.71
C SER A 38 12.21 8.25 9.87
N GLU A 39 12.66 8.34 8.62
CA GLU A 39 12.24 9.39 7.68
C GLU A 39 10.78 9.20 7.27
N VAL A 40 10.40 7.95 6.99
CA VAL A 40 9.03 7.56 6.64
C VAL A 40 8.20 7.31 7.91
N GLY A 41 8.77 6.57 8.86
CA GLY A 41 8.09 6.15 10.08
C GLY A 41 6.91 5.21 9.80
N TYR A 42 5.76 5.52 10.40
CA TYR A 42 4.52 4.81 10.12
C TYR A 42 3.68 5.58 9.11
N CYS A 43 3.31 4.91 8.02
CA CYS A 43 2.42 5.48 7.01
C CYS A 43 1.10 4.74 6.94
N GLN A 44 0.02 5.51 6.87
CA GLN A 44 -1.33 4.97 6.77
C GLN A 44 -1.47 4.16 5.47
N GLY A 45 -2.03 2.96 5.58
CA GLY A 45 -2.19 2.03 4.44
C GLY A 45 -1.13 0.93 4.39
N SER A 46 0.09 1.16 4.91
CA SER A 46 1.14 0.13 4.88
C SER A 46 0.83 -1.09 5.75
N ALA A 47 0.00 -0.92 6.78
CA ALA A 47 -0.53 -2.02 7.59
C ALA A 47 -1.24 -3.09 6.73
N PHE A 48 -1.95 -2.72 5.66
CA PHE A 48 -2.61 -3.70 4.80
C PHE A 48 -1.62 -4.49 3.94
N ILE A 49 -0.54 -3.86 3.48
CA ILE A 49 0.55 -4.55 2.78
C ILE A 49 1.19 -5.57 3.72
N VAL A 50 1.54 -5.16 4.95
CA VAL A 50 2.12 -6.08 5.94
C VAL A 50 1.13 -7.18 6.33
N GLY A 51 -0.15 -6.85 6.48
CA GLY A 51 -1.21 -7.82 6.75
C GLY A 51 -1.30 -8.88 5.66
N GLN A 52 -1.24 -8.48 4.39
CA GLN A 52 -1.20 -9.40 3.26
C GLN A 52 0.03 -10.33 3.33
N LEU A 53 1.21 -9.79 3.61
CA LEU A 53 2.44 -10.59 3.75
C LEU A 53 2.32 -11.61 4.89
N LEU A 54 1.81 -11.22 6.05
CA LEU A 54 1.64 -12.09 7.22
C LEU A 54 0.65 -13.25 7.00
N LEU A 55 -0.22 -13.15 6.00
CA LEU A 55 -1.07 -14.27 5.60
C LEU A 55 -0.32 -15.34 4.79
N GLN A 56 0.84 -14.99 4.24
CA GLN A 56 1.63 -15.85 3.36
C GLN A 56 2.94 -16.34 3.99
N MET A 57 3.49 -15.58 4.96
CA MET A 57 4.81 -15.88 5.54
C MET A 57 4.90 -15.52 7.04
N PRO A 58 5.87 -16.09 7.77
CA PRO A 58 6.15 -15.74 9.16
C PRO A 58 6.51 -14.26 9.38
N GLU A 59 6.42 -13.81 10.63
CA GLU A 59 6.63 -12.41 11.03
C GLU A 59 7.98 -11.81 10.59
N GLU A 60 9.08 -12.54 10.79
CA GLU A 60 10.43 -12.10 10.43
C GLU A 60 10.61 -11.97 8.92
N GLU A 61 10.08 -12.93 8.16
CA GLU A 61 10.10 -12.91 6.69
C GLU A 61 9.24 -11.76 6.15
N ALA A 62 8.06 -11.54 6.74
CA ALA A 62 7.19 -10.42 6.38
C ALA A 62 7.89 -9.07 6.59
N PHE A 63 8.64 -8.91 7.69
CA PHE A 63 9.47 -7.73 7.90
C PHE A 63 10.55 -7.60 6.83
N ALA A 64 11.31 -8.65 6.55
CA ALA A 64 12.38 -8.63 5.55
C ALA A 64 11.87 -8.28 4.14
N VAL A 65 10.76 -8.88 3.72
CA VAL A 65 10.10 -8.59 2.44
C VAL A 65 9.57 -7.16 2.43
N PHE A 66 8.95 -6.69 3.53
CA PHE A 66 8.44 -5.33 3.60
C PHE A 66 9.56 -4.27 3.51
N VAL A 67 10.70 -4.48 4.18
CA VAL A 67 11.88 -3.62 4.02
C VAL A 67 12.34 -3.61 2.56
N ARG A 68 12.40 -4.78 1.91
CA ARG A 68 12.79 -4.87 0.50
C ARG A 68 11.82 -4.10 -0.42
N LEU A 69 10.51 -4.21 -0.20
CA LEU A 69 9.49 -3.44 -0.92
C LEU A 69 9.69 -1.92 -0.74
N MET A 70 9.94 -1.49 0.50
CA MET A 70 10.11 -0.08 0.79
C MET A 70 11.39 0.49 0.19
N GLU A 71 12.51 -0.22 0.30
CA GLU A 71 13.82 0.26 -0.16
C GLU A 71 14.07 -0.03 -1.64
N ALA A 72 14.11 -1.31 -2.02
CA ALA A 72 14.55 -1.70 -3.36
C ALA A 72 13.47 -1.51 -4.43
N TYR A 73 12.19 -1.66 -4.08
CA TYR A 73 11.08 -1.32 -4.98
C TYR A 73 10.64 0.13 -4.84
N ARG A 74 11.38 0.91 -4.04
CA ARG A 74 11.19 2.35 -3.85
C ARG A 74 9.80 2.74 -3.38
N LEU A 75 9.04 1.82 -2.78
CA LEU A 75 7.69 2.13 -2.27
C LEU A 75 7.74 3.22 -1.19
N ARG A 76 8.85 3.31 -0.44
CA ARG A 76 9.08 4.37 0.56
C ARG A 76 8.98 5.79 -0.01
N GLU A 77 9.31 5.98 -1.29
CA GLU A 77 9.28 7.30 -1.92
C GLU A 77 7.86 7.87 -2.01
N LEU A 78 6.84 7.00 -2.15
CA LEU A 78 5.43 7.38 -2.13
C LEU A 78 4.97 7.85 -0.74
N PHE A 79 5.67 7.46 0.31
CA PHE A 79 5.29 7.67 1.70
C PHE A 79 6.03 8.80 2.40
N LYS A 80 7.06 9.38 1.75
CA LYS A 80 7.81 10.50 2.32
C LYS A 80 6.89 11.69 2.61
N PRO A 81 7.18 12.51 3.63
CA PRO A 81 6.28 13.60 4.06
C PRO A 81 5.89 14.58 2.96
N ALA A 82 6.75 14.81 1.98
CA ALA A 82 6.48 15.72 0.86
C ALA A 82 5.49 15.14 -0.17
N MET A 83 5.22 13.82 -0.15
CA MET A 83 4.32 13.13 -1.09
C MET A 83 4.62 13.41 -2.57
N THR A 84 5.86 13.78 -2.89
CA THR A 84 6.26 14.22 -4.24
C THR A 84 6.14 13.09 -5.25
N GLU A 85 6.61 11.89 -4.91
CA GLU A 85 6.52 10.73 -5.80
C GLU A 85 5.06 10.32 -6.01
N LEU A 86 4.23 10.35 -4.96
CA LEU A 86 2.80 10.08 -5.09
C LEU A 86 2.12 11.10 -6.03
N GLY A 87 2.44 12.39 -5.89
CA GLY A 87 1.93 13.44 -6.78
C GLY A 87 2.33 13.22 -8.24
N LEU A 88 3.56 12.77 -8.49
CA LEU A 88 4.01 12.40 -9.83
C LEU A 88 3.22 11.21 -10.38
N CYS A 89 2.99 10.17 -9.58
CA CYS A 89 2.15 9.04 -9.97
C CYS A 89 0.71 9.47 -10.30
N MET A 90 0.12 10.40 -9.53
CA MET A 90 -1.21 10.94 -9.83
C MET A 90 -1.25 11.66 -11.17
N PHE A 91 -0.25 12.51 -11.44
CA PHE A 91 -0.15 13.22 -12.72
C PHE A 91 0.03 12.26 -13.89
N GLN A 92 0.89 11.25 -13.75
CA GLN A 92 1.07 10.21 -14.78
C GLN A 92 -0.22 9.45 -15.05
N LEU A 93 -0.97 9.08 -14.00
CA LEU A 93 -2.25 8.41 -14.15
C LEU A 93 -3.28 9.31 -14.83
N GLU A 94 -3.32 10.60 -14.50
CA GLU A 94 -4.20 11.56 -15.15
C GLU A 94 -3.90 11.67 -16.65
N CYS A 95 -2.62 11.76 -17.04
CA CYS A 95 -2.22 11.75 -18.45
C CYS A 95 -2.63 10.45 -19.16
N LEU A 96 -2.47 9.29 -18.53
CA LEU A 96 -2.88 8.00 -19.09
C LEU A 96 -4.41 7.92 -19.27
N VAL A 97 -5.19 8.42 -18.31
CA VAL A 97 -6.64 8.48 -18.42
C VAL A 97 -7.06 9.45 -19.53
N GLN A 98 -6.40 10.59 -19.66
CA GLN A 98 -6.66 11.53 -20.76
C GLN A 98 -6.38 10.92 -22.13
N GLU A 99 -5.28 10.18 -22.27
CA GLU A 99 -4.88 9.55 -23.54
C GLU A 99 -5.78 8.37 -23.90
N GLN A 100 -6.08 7.49 -22.94
CA GLN A 100 -6.79 6.23 -23.19
C GLN A 100 -8.31 6.34 -23.05
N MET A 101 -8.80 7.28 -22.24
CA MET A 101 -10.22 7.46 -21.91
C MET A 101 -10.61 8.95 -21.86
N PRO A 102 -10.48 9.70 -22.98
CA PRO A 102 -10.66 11.15 -23.00
C PRO A 102 -12.06 11.60 -22.56
N ASP A 103 -13.11 10.86 -22.87
CA ASP A 103 -14.48 11.17 -22.44
C ASP A 103 -14.64 11.09 -20.91
N LEU A 104 -13.99 10.11 -20.29
CA LEU A 104 -13.99 9.95 -18.83
C LEU A 104 -13.20 11.09 -18.17
N CYS A 105 -12.04 11.43 -18.72
CA CYS A 105 -11.23 12.54 -18.26
C CYS A 105 -12.02 13.87 -18.31
N ALA A 106 -12.69 14.15 -19.43
CA ALA A 106 -13.53 15.34 -19.57
C ALA A 106 -14.67 15.36 -18.56
N HIS A 107 -15.30 14.20 -18.30
CA HIS A 107 -16.35 14.09 -17.30
C HIS A 107 -15.84 14.37 -15.88
N PHE A 108 -14.70 13.78 -15.50
CA PHE A 108 -14.06 14.03 -14.20
C PHE A 108 -13.71 15.51 -14.02
N ASN A 109 -13.11 16.14 -15.03
CA ASN A 109 -12.76 17.55 -15.01
C ASN A 109 -14.00 18.46 -14.84
N ASN A 110 -15.09 18.15 -15.54
CA ASN A 110 -16.35 18.89 -15.41
C ASN A 110 -16.98 18.76 -14.01
N MET A 111 -16.73 17.66 -13.31
CA MET A 111 -17.19 17.46 -11.93
C MET A 111 -16.21 17.97 -10.87
N GLY A 112 -15.01 18.41 -11.25
CA GLY A 112 -13.94 18.71 -10.30
C GLY A 112 -13.46 17.47 -9.53
N PHE A 113 -13.46 16.31 -10.18
CA PHE A 113 -13.09 15.03 -9.57
C PHE A 113 -11.63 14.69 -9.88
N ASP A 114 -10.74 15.09 -8.97
CA ASP A 114 -9.29 14.92 -9.15
C ASP A 114 -8.84 13.45 -9.01
N THR A 115 -7.79 13.07 -9.74
CA THR A 115 -7.19 11.72 -9.68
C THR A 115 -6.81 11.29 -8.27
N SER A 116 -6.32 12.22 -7.45
CA SER A 116 -5.95 11.97 -6.05
C SER A 116 -7.12 11.53 -5.18
N MET A 117 -8.37 11.88 -5.53
CA MET A 117 -9.56 11.54 -4.74
C MET A 117 -9.88 10.04 -4.76
N TYR A 118 -9.49 9.33 -5.81
CA TYR A 118 -9.80 7.89 -5.95
C TYR A 118 -8.56 7.00 -6.01
N ALA A 119 -7.43 7.50 -6.51
CA ALA A 119 -6.28 6.64 -6.81
C ALA A 119 -5.22 6.61 -5.69
N SER A 120 -5.22 7.55 -4.74
CA SER A 120 -4.17 7.62 -3.71
C SER A 120 -3.97 6.31 -2.94
N SER A 121 -5.06 5.63 -2.57
CA SER A 121 -5.01 4.33 -1.88
C SER A 121 -4.49 3.20 -2.75
N TRP A 122 -4.65 3.27 -4.08
CA TRP A 122 -4.19 2.24 -5.00
C TRP A 122 -2.67 2.14 -4.98
N PHE A 123 -1.99 3.28 -5.01
CA PHE A 123 -0.52 3.34 -4.93
C PHE A 123 -0.01 3.09 -3.51
N LEU A 124 -0.59 3.74 -2.50
CA LEU A 124 -0.11 3.64 -1.12
C LEU A 124 -0.34 2.27 -0.49
N ALA A 125 -1.35 1.53 -0.93
CA ALA A 125 -1.66 0.22 -0.37
C ALA A 125 -1.48 -0.93 -1.37
N LEU A 126 -0.95 -0.68 -2.57
CA LEU A 126 -0.88 -1.69 -3.64
C LEU A 126 -2.22 -2.41 -3.83
N PHE A 127 -3.31 -1.62 -3.87
CA PHE A 127 -4.70 -2.07 -3.98
C PHE A 127 -5.25 -2.95 -2.84
N THR A 128 -4.47 -3.24 -1.79
CA THR A 128 -4.88 -4.13 -0.68
C THR A 128 -6.11 -3.64 0.11
N THR A 129 -6.42 -2.36 0.02
CA THR A 129 -7.59 -1.72 0.64
C THR A 129 -8.81 -1.62 -0.28
N THR A 130 -8.64 -1.85 -1.58
CA THR A 130 -9.67 -1.57 -2.60
C THR A 130 -10.16 -2.85 -3.27
N LEU A 131 -9.28 -3.83 -3.46
CA LEU A 131 -9.59 -5.07 -4.16
C LEU A 131 -9.70 -6.26 -3.20
N PRO A 132 -10.44 -7.32 -3.56
CA PRO A 132 -10.43 -8.57 -2.81
C PRO A 132 -9.00 -9.11 -2.65
N LEU A 133 -8.72 -9.74 -1.51
CA LEU A 133 -7.39 -10.23 -1.15
C LEU A 133 -6.74 -11.11 -2.23
N GLU A 134 -7.52 -11.99 -2.88
CA GLU A 134 -7.02 -12.85 -3.96
C GLU A 134 -6.46 -12.04 -5.14
N LEU A 135 -7.13 -10.95 -5.54
CA LEU A 135 -6.67 -10.09 -6.62
C LEU A 135 -5.48 -9.23 -6.18
N ALA A 136 -5.50 -8.73 -4.94
CA ALA A 136 -4.36 -8.03 -4.36
C ALA A 136 -3.11 -8.92 -4.29
N ASN A 137 -3.26 -10.23 -4.05
CA ASN A 137 -2.15 -11.19 -4.12
C ASN A 137 -1.56 -11.28 -5.53
N ARG A 138 -2.41 -11.33 -6.56
CA ARG A 138 -1.93 -11.34 -7.96
C ARG A 138 -1.20 -10.06 -8.34
N ILE A 139 -1.67 -8.91 -7.85
CA ILE A 139 -0.97 -7.64 -8.05
C ILE A 139 0.38 -7.65 -7.35
N MET A 140 0.47 -8.16 -6.12
CA MET A 140 1.74 -8.32 -5.41
C MET A 140 2.70 -9.25 -6.16
N ASP A 141 2.22 -10.38 -6.71
CA ASP A 141 3.03 -11.29 -7.52
C ASP A 141 3.67 -10.57 -8.72
N ILE A 142 2.87 -9.81 -9.47
CA ILE A 142 3.32 -9.05 -10.64
C ILE A 142 4.28 -7.94 -10.21
N PHE A 143 3.94 -7.21 -9.15
CA PHE A 143 4.78 -6.13 -8.61
C PHE A 143 6.16 -6.66 -8.22
N LEU A 144 6.23 -7.80 -7.54
CA LEU A 144 7.50 -8.43 -7.17
C LEU A 144 8.28 -8.94 -8.40
N ALA A 145 7.59 -9.50 -9.39
CA ALA A 145 8.24 -10.08 -10.57
C ALA A 145 8.79 -9.03 -11.55
N GLU A 146 8.02 -7.98 -11.87
CA GLU A 146 8.35 -7.05 -12.94
C GLU A 146 9.23 -5.87 -12.47
N VAL A 147 9.09 -5.44 -11.21
CA VAL A 147 9.83 -4.28 -10.69
C VAL A 147 11.27 -4.65 -10.29
N ILE A 148 11.60 -5.92 -10.06
CA ILE A 148 13.00 -6.38 -9.91
C ILE A 148 13.78 -6.28 -11.23
N THR A 149 13.11 -6.32 -12.38
CA THR A 149 13.75 -6.47 -13.70
C THR A 149 14.14 -5.18 -14.42
N ASN A 150 13.97 -4.01 -13.80
CA ASN A 150 14.47 -2.72 -14.31
C ASN A 150 15.48 -2.08 -13.33
#